data_AF-A0A850BZU5-F1
#
_entry.id   AF-A0A850BZU5-F1
#
_cell.length_a   1.000
_cell.length_b   1.000
_cell.length_c   1.000
_cell.angle_alpha   90.00
_cell.angle_beta   90.00
_cell.angle_gamma   90.00
#
_symmetry.space_group_name_H-M   'P 1'
#
loop_
_entity.id
_entity.type
_entity.pdbx_description
1 polymer ?
#
loop_
_entity_poly.entity_id
_entity_poly.type
_entity_poly.pdbx_seq_one_letter_code
_entity_poly.pdbx_strand_id
1 'polypeptide(L)'
;LEVVRSEPAVILDAAHNPAGMEAMTKAVAEEFNFRKLVGVVGMLADKEVDHMLELLEPVLDEIVITKSTSDRAMPAASLAKLAVEVFGEERVHVHPHLRDALARGIELAEEADDLYESGGGVLVTGSVFTVADARRILVGRRG
;
A
#
# COMPACT_ATOMS: atom_id res chain seq x y z
N LEU A 1 10.04 2.78 7.37
CA LEU A 1 10.27 2.09 6.08
C LEU A 1 11.16 0.86 6.26
N GLU A 2 10.69 -0.32 5.86
CA GLU A 2 11.45 -1.57 5.77
C GLU A 2 11.32 -2.12 4.34
N VAL A 3 12.43 -2.29 3.61
CA VAL A 3 12.43 -2.94 2.29
C VAL A 3 12.54 -4.44 2.47
N VAL A 4 11.58 -5.21 1.96
CA VAL A 4 11.52 -6.69 2.12
C VAL A 4 11.69 -7.48 0.82
N ARG A 5 11.65 -6.82 -0.34
CA ARG A 5 11.95 -7.34 -1.68
C ARG A 5 12.54 -6.21 -2.52
N SER A 6 13.38 -6.51 -3.51
CA SER A 6 14.06 -5.51 -4.35
C SER A 6 13.57 -5.42 -5.80
N GLU A 7 12.92 -6.43 -6.37
CA GLU A 7 12.54 -6.47 -7.81
C GLU A 7 11.14 -7.07 -8.02
N PRO A 8 10.07 -6.25 -8.13
CA PRO A 8 9.98 -4.84 -7.72
C PRO A 8 10.20 -4.67 -6.22
N ALA A 9 10.60 -3.46 -5.82
CA ALA A 9 10.79 -3.13 -4.42
C ALA A 9 9.47 -3.25 -3.66
N VAL A 10 9.47 -3.92 -2.52
CA VAL A 10 8.31 -3.94 -1.60
C VAL A 10 8.73 -3.31 -0.28
N ILE A 11 8.10 -2.18 0.05
CA ILE A 11 8.37 -1.36 1.22
C ILE A 11 7.22 -1.51 2.21
N LEU A 12 7.55 -1.71 3.47
CA LEU A 12 6.59 -1.81 4.56
C LEU A 12 6.69 -0.57 5.46
N ASP A 13 5.54 0.04 5.79
CA ASP A 13 5.46 1.10 6.79
C ASP A 13 4.15 1.10 7.58
N ALA A 14 4.26 1.08 8.91
CA ALA A 14 3.13 0.94 9.81
C ALA A 14 2.41 2.25 10.14
N ALA A 15 2.59 3.31 9.34
CA ALA A 15 1.78 4.52 9.40
C ALA A 15 0.28 4.19 9.42
N HIS A 16 -0.43 4.81 10.36
CA HIS A 16 -1.84 4.53 10.65
C HIS A 16 -2.57 5.73 11.29
N ASN A 17 -2.01 6.92 11.10
CA ASN A 17 -2.58 8.23 11.43
C ASN A 17 -2.01 9.28 10.44
N PRO A 18 -2.61 10.49 10.34
CA PRO A 18 -2.17 11.50 9.38
C PRO A 18 -0.70 11.91 9.51
N ALA A 19 -0.23 12.22 10.73
CA ALA A 19 1.17 12.64 10.95
C ALA A 19 2.19 11.55 10.54
N GLY A 20 1.87 10.28 10.78
CA GLY A 20 2.68 9.16 10.35
C GLY A 20 2.64 8.96 8.83
N MET A 21 1.49 9.19 8.19
CA MET A 21 1.36 9.16 6.74
C MET A 21 2.20 10.25 6.09
N GLU A 22 2.13 11.50 6.56
CA GLU A 22 2.96 12.62 6.09
C GLU A 22 4.46 12.32 6.19
N ALA A 23 4.90 11.79 7.33
CA ALA A 23 6.30 11.44 7.53
C ALA A 23 6.75 10.33 6.57
N MET A 24 5.89 9.32 6.38
CA MET A 24 6.17 8.19 5.52
C MET A 24 6.16 8.56 4.03
N THR A 25 5.18 9.35 3.57
CA THR A 25 5.11 9.80 2.17
C THR A 25 6.30 10.68 1.81
N LYS A 26 6.71 11.57 2.72
CA LYS A 26 7.94 12.35 2.57
C LYS A 26 9.17 11.46 2.45
N ALA A 27 9.35 10.50 3.37
CA ALA A 27 10.51 9.62 3.35
C ALA A 27 10.54 8.75 2.07
N VAL A 28 9.40 8.26 1.60
CA VAL A 28 9.33 7.50 0.34
C VAL A 28 9.76 8.37 -0.86
N ALA A 29 9.30 9.62 -0.94
CA ALA A 29 9.68 10.53 -2.00
C ALA A 29 11.16 10.97 -1.95
N GLU A 30 11.77 11.00 -0.76
CA GLU A 30 13.19 11.36 -0.58
C GLU A 30 14.14 10.19 -0.82
N GLU A 31 13.74 8.96 -0.44
CA GLU A 31 14.61 7.78 -0.46
C GLU A 31 14.47 6.94 -1.75
N PHE A 32 13.34 7.05 -2.45
CA PHE A 32 13.03 6.21 -3.61
C PHE A 32 12.62 7.05 -4.82
N ASN A 33 13.08 6.62 -6.00
CA ASN A 33 12.73 7.23 -7.28
C ASN A 33 12.03 6.19 -8.16
N PHE A 34 10.82 5.79 -7.79
CA PHE A 34 10.03 4.84 -8.57
C PHE A 34 9.39 5.52 -9.77
N ARG A 35 9.31 4.81 -10.89
CA ARG A 35 8.49 5.30 -12.02
C ARG A 35 7.00 5.08 -11.78
N LYS A 36 6.67 4.04 -11.02
CA LYS A 36 5.32 3.68 -10.59
C LYS A 36 5.36 3.19 -9.16
N LEU A 37 4.58 3.79 -8.28
CA LEU A 37 4.42 3.38 -6.89
C LEU A 37 2.98 2.96 -6.63
N VAL A 38 2.80 1.68 -6.28
CA VAL A 38 1.50 1.08 -5.99
C VAL A 38 1.34 0.90 -4.49
N GLY A 39 0.26 1.44 -3.91
CA GLY A 39 -0.04 1.27 -2.49
C GLY A 39 -0.90 0.02 -2.25
N VAL A 40 -0.49 -0.88 -1.35
CA VAL A 40 -1.35 -1.94 -0.82
C VAL A 40 -1.81 -1.53 0.57
N VAL A 41 -3.08 -1.15 0.69
CA VAL A 41 -3.57 -0.39 1.85
C VAL A 41 -4.73 -1.09 2.53
N GLY A 42 -4.59 -1.27 3.84
CA GLY A 42 -5.66 -1.71 4.72
C GLY A 42 -5.65 -0.92 6.01
N MET A 43 -6.79 -0.35 6.40
CA MET A 43 -6.91 0.57 7.53
C MET A 43 -7.89 0.06 8.59
N LEU A 44 -7.76 0.57 9.82
CA LEU A 44 -8.74 0.33 10.89
C LEU A 44 -9.89 1.33 10.78
N ALA A 45 -11.11 0.91 11.11
CA ALA A 45 -12.31 1.73 10.93
C ALA A 45 -12.40 2.95 11.86
N ASP A 46 -11.63 2.98 12.95
CA ASP A 46 -11.65 4.03 13.97
C ASP A 46 -10.57 5.11 13.74
N LYS A 47 -10.04 5.22 12.51
CA LYS A 47 -9.00 6.18 12.13
C LYS A 47 -9.54 7.25 11.19
N GLU A 48 -8.76 8.31 11.02
CA GLU A 48 -8.99 9.39 10.04
C GLU A 48 -8.70 8.88 8.60
N VAL A 49 -9.53 7.93 8.14
CA VAL A 49 -9.30 7.19 6.89
C VAL A 49 -9.26 8.12 5.68
N ASP A 50 -10.21 9.04 5.56
CA ASP A 50 -10.29 9.98 4.43
C ASP A 50 -9.02 10.82 4.31
N HIS A 51 -8.59 11.44 5.42
CA HIS A 51 -7.38 12.26 5.47
C HIS A 51 -6.11 11.45 5.16
N MET A 52 -6.02 10.20 5.63
CA MET A 52 -4.88 9.35 5.26
C MET A 52 -4.89 8.97 3.78
N LEU A 53 -6.05 8.78 3.14
CA LEU A 53 -6.16 8.55 1.70
C LEU A 53 -5.74 9.79 0.91
N GLU A 54 -6.17 11.00 1.33
CA GLU A 54 -5.78 12.27 0.72
C GLU A 54 -4.25 12.49 0.76
N LEU A 55 -3.60 12.09 1.84
CA LEU A 55 -2.15 12.18 1.98
C LEU A 55 -1.39 11.18 1.08
N LEU A 56 -2.00 10.04 0.77
CA LEU A 56 -1.42 9.01 -0.09
C LEU A 56 -1.61 9.32 -1.58
N GLU A 57 -2.72 9.97 -1.94
CA GLU A 57 -3.12 10.29 -3.32
C GLU A 57 -2.01 10.91 -4.18
N PRO A 58 -1.28 11.96 -3.73
CA PRO A 58 -0.28 12.60 -4.58
C PRO A 58 1.00 11.78 -4.79
N VAL A 59 1.17 10.66 -4.07
CA VAL A 59 2.40 9.84 -4.07
C VAL A 59 2.21 8.49 -4.75
N LEU A 60 0.98 7.97 -4.76
CA LEU A 60 0.66 6.68 -5.32
C LEU A 60 0.04 6.81 -6.71
N ASP A 61 0.59 6.08 -7.68
CA ASP A 61 0.00 5.99 -9.02
C ASP A 61 -1.28 5.15 -9.00
N GLU A 62 -1.32 4.10 -8.18
CA GLU A 62 -2.47 3.21 -8.03
C GLU A 62 -2.56 2.68 -6.59
N ILE A 63 -3.76 2.30 -6.15
CA ILE A 63 -4.01 1.79 -4.81
C ILE A 63 -4.81 0.48 -4.85
N VAL A 64 -4.30 -0.54 -4.16
CA VAL A 64 -4.94 -1.83 -3.94
C VAL A 64 -5.47 -1.89 -2.51
N ILE A 65 -6.79 -1.83 -2.39
CA ILE A 65 -7.51 -1.87 -1.12
C ILE A 65 -7.68 -3.30 -0.63
N THR A 66 -7.35 -3.53 0.63
CA THR A 66 -7.44 -4.84 1.27
C THR A 66 -7.89 -4.75 2.73
N LYS A 67 -7.98 -5.90 3.39
CA LYS A 67 -8.34 -6.03 4.80
C LYS A 67 -7.31 -6.88 5.54
N SER A 68 -6.85 -6.41 6.69
CA SER A 68 -5.99 -7.18 7.58
C SER A 68 -6.80 -8.19 8.41
N THR A 69 -6.08 -9.02 9.18
CA THR A 69 -6.70 -10.01 10.09
C THR A 69 -7.35 -9.40 11.34
N SER A 70 -7.24 -8.09 11.56
CA SER A 70 -7.82 -7.43 12.73
C SER A 70 -9.36 -7.36 12.65
N ASP A 71 -10.05 -7.65 13.75
CA ASP A 71 -11.50 -7.44 13.87
C ASP A 71 -11.90 -5.96 13.72
N ARG A 72 -10.95 -5.05 13.98
CA ARG A 72 -11.12 -3.60 13.83
C ARG A 72 -10.88 -3.10 12.41
N ALA A 73 -10.42 -3.97 11.51
CA ALA A 73 -10.13 -3.58 10.13
C ALA A 73 -11.41 -3.14 9.42
N MET A 74 -11.35 -1.99 8.75
CA MET A 74 -12.44 -1.54 7.90
C MET A 74 -12.67 -2.59 6.80
N PRO A 75 -13.93 -2.93 6.48
CA PRO A 75 -14.21 -3.81 5.34
C PRO A 75 -13.61 -3.23 4.05
N ALA A 76 -12.94 -4.06 3.25
CA ALA A 76 -12.27 -3.61 2.02
C ALA A 76 -13.24 -2.87 1.07
N ALA A 77 -14.49 -3.34 0.96
CA ALA A 77 -15.50 -2.68 0.15
C ALA A 77 -15.91 -1.29 0.67
N SER A 78 -15.86 -1.06 1.99
CA SER A 78 -16.12 0.27 2.57
C SER A 78 -14.94 1.20 2.35
N LEU A 79 -13.71 0.72 2.58
CA LEU A 79 -12.49 1.49 2.34
C LEU A 79 -12.34 1.84 0.85
N ALA A 80 -12.72 0.93 -0.05
CA ALA A 80 -12.68 1.16 -1.49
C ALA A 80 -13.59 2.30 -1.94
N LYS A 81 -14.77 2.48 -1.33
CA LYS A 81 -15.65 3.60 -1.67
C LYS A 81 -14.98 4.93 -1.38
N LEU A 82 -14.36 5.06 -0.20
CA LEU A 82 -13.61 6.25 0.18
C LEU A 82 -12.39 6.45 -0.73
N ALA A 83 -11.68 5.37 -1.05
CA ALA A 83 -10.55 5.43 -1.97
C ALA A 83 -10.98 5.89 -3.37
N VAL A 84 -12.13 5.45 -3.90
CA VAL A 84 -12.63 5.89 -5.21
C VAL A 84 -12.97 7.39 -5.20
N GLU A 85 -13.51 7.92 -4.10
CA GLU A 85 -13.79 9.36 -3.98
C GLU A 85 -12.52 10.22 -4.04
N VAL A 86 -11.38 9.69 -3.60
CA VAL A 86 -10.09 10.40 -3.56
C VAL A 86 -9.22 10.13 -4.80
N PHE A 87 -9.11 8.86 -5.21
CA PHE A 87 -8.21 8.41 -6.27
C PHE A 87 -8.87 8.33 -7.65
N GLY A 88 -10.20 8.26 -7.74
CA GLY A 88 -10.89 7.88 -8.97
C GLY A 88 -10.98 6.35 -9.14
N GLU A 89 -12.00 5.90 -9.87
CA GLU A 89 -12.30 4.46 -10.03
C GLU A 89 -11.19 3.72 -10.78
N GLU A 90 -10.52 4.39 -11.71
CA GLU A 90 -9.49 3.82 -12.58
C GLU A 90 -8.18 3.47 -11.85
N ARG A 91 -7.93 4.09 -10.69
CA ARG A 91 -6.72 3.87 -9.89
C ARG A 91 -6.94 2.95 -8.68
N VAL A 92 -8.17 2.49 -8.45
CA VAL A 92 -8.53 1.72 -7.25
C VAL A 92 -8.82 0.27 -7.61
N HIS A 93 -8.04 -0.64 -7.00
CA HIS A 93 -8.22 -2.09 -7.09
C HIS A 93 -8.69 -2.62 -5.74
N VAL A 94 -9.51 -3.67 -5.73
CA VAL A 94 -10.06 -4.22 -4.48
C VAL A 94 -9.80 -5.71 -4.38
N HIS A 95 -8.98 -6.09 -3.41
CA HIS A 95 -8.70 -7.48 -3.08
C HIS A 95 -8.81 -7.69 -1.56
N PRO A 96 -9.94 -8.22 -1.05
CA PRO A 96 -10.17 -8.36 0.39
C PRO A 96 -9.15 -9.24 1.11
N HIS A 97 -8.48 -10.15 0.40
CA HIS A 97 -7.43 -11.00 0.92
C HIS A 97 -6.06 -10.38 0.64
N LEU A 98 -5.27 -10.18 1.70
CA LEU A 98 -3.98 -9.51 1.60
C LEU A 98 -2.99 -10.20 0.63
N ARG A 99 -3.02 -11.52 0.49
CA ARG A 99 -2.17 -12.23 -0.47
C ARG A 99 -2.46 -11.81 -1.91
N ASP A 100 -3.75 -11.74 -2.26
CA ASP A 100 -4.19 -11.36 -3.60
C ASP A 100 -3.91 -9.87 -3.84
N ALA A 101 -4.08 -9.03 -2.81
CA ALA A 101 -3.74 -7.61 -2.88
C ALA A 101 -2.24 -7.36 -3.10
N LEU A 102 -1.38 -8.11 -2.40
CA LEU A 102 0.07 -8.05 -2.60
C LEU A 102 0.46 -8.52 -4.00
N ALA A 103 -0.13 -9.62 -4.48
CA ALA A 103 0.11 -10.13 -5.83
C ALA A 103 -0.28 -9.09 -6.89
N ARG A 104 -1.46 -8.48 -6.75
CA ARG A 104 -1.92 -7.43 -7.66
C ARG A 104 -1.04 -6.18 -7.61
N GLY A 105 -0.63 -5.77 -6.41
CA GLY A 105 0.28 -4.62 -6.25
C GLY A 105 1.63 -4.85 -6.92
N ILE A 106 2.18 -6.05 -6.80
CA ILE A 106 3.42 -6.46 -7.46
C ILE A 106 3.27 -6.47 -8.99
N GLU A 107 2.20 -7.08 -9.50
CA GLU A 107 1.92 -7.13 -10.95
C GLU A 107 1.82 -5.71 -11.53
N LEU A 108 1.06 -4.83 -10.87
CA LEU A 108 0.93 -3.43 -11.28
C LEU A 108 2.27 -2.68 -11.26
N ALA A 109 3.14 -2.96 -10.30
CA ALA A 109 4.48 -2.35 -10.24
C ALA A 109 5.40 -2.88 -11.36
N GLU A 110 5.33 -4.17 -11.69
CA GLU A 110 6.11 -4.80 -12.76
C GLU A 110 5.75 -4.26 -14.15
N GLU A 111 4.53 -3.76 -14.37
CA GLU A 111 4.13 -3.08 -15.62
C GLU A 111 5.00 -1.84 -15.96
N ALA A 112 5.75 -1.29 -14.99
CA ALA A 112 6.66 -0.16 -15.20
C ALA A 112 8.10 -0.57 -15.57
N ASP A 113 8.47 -1.86 -15.45
CA ASP A 113 9.86 -2.33 -15.55
C ASP A 113 10.36 -2.52 -16.99
N ASP A 114 9.50 -2.39 -18.00
CA ASP A 114 9.85 -2.76 -19.38
C ASP A 114 10.88 -1.84 -20.08
N LEU A 115 11.24 -0.66 -19.52
CA LEU A 115 11.97 0.36 -20.29
C LEU A 115 13.05 1.21 -19.56
N TYR A 116 13.19 1.20 -18.24
CA TYR A 116 14.06 2.16 -17.51
C TYR A 116 14.72 1.58 -16.24
N GLU A 117 15.82 2.19 -15.77
CA GLU A 117 16.55 1.80 -14.54
C GLU A 117 15.77 2.04 -13.23
N SER A 118 14.79 2.95 -13.26
CA SER A 118 13.94 3.31 -12.12
C SER A 118 12.63 2.53 -12.18
N GLY A 119 12.66 1.26 -11.77
CA GLY A 119 11.53 0.34 -11.87
C GLY A 119 10.31 0.69 -11.00
N GLY A 120 9.39 -0.26 -10.89
CA GLY A 120 8.20 -0.17 -10.04
C GLY A 120 8.46 -0.45 -8.56
N GLY A 121 7.61 0.11 -7.70
CA GLY A 121 7.63 -0.11 -6.26
C GLY A 121 6.24 -0.40 -5.70
N VAL A 122 6.20 -1.15 -4.59
CA VAL A 122 4.99 -1.42 -3.81
C VAL A 122 5.18 -0.90 -2.39
N LEU A 123 4.26 -0.06 -1.92
CA LEU A 123 4.20 0.42 -0.54
C LEU A 123 3.04 -0.26 0.19
N VAL A 124 3.33 -1.02 1.25
CA VAL A 124 2.31 -1.62 2.12
C VAL A 124 2.14 -0.81 3.39
N THR A 125 0.94 -0.28 3.64
CA THR A 125 0.68 0.63 4.77
C THR A 125 -0.80 0.68 5.21
N GLY A 126 -1.15 1.64 6.07
CA GLY A 126 -2.51 1.91 6.56
C GLY A 126 -2.80 1.38 7.96
N SER A 127 -2.05 0.37 8.40
CA SER A 127 -2.20 -0.22 9.73
C SER A 127 -1.00 -1.07 10.10
N VAL A 128 -0.65 -1.06 11.38
CA VAL A 128 0.31 -2.01 11.98
C VAL A 128 -0.08 -3.46 11.68
N PHE A 129 -1.38 -3.78 11.65
CA PHE A 129 -1.87 -5.14 11.37
C PHE A 129 -1.65 -5.54 9.90
N THR A 130 -2.00 -4.64 8.97
CA THR A 130 -1.78 -4.86 7.52
C THR A 130 -0.31 -5.13 7.24
N VAL A 131 0.58 -4.31 7.82
CA VAL A 131 2.03 -4.48 7.66
C VAL A 131 2.55 -5.74 8.31
N ALA A 132 2.11 -6.07 9.52
CA ALA A 132 2.53 -7.29 10.20
C ALA A 132 2.12 -8.54 9.40
N ASP A 133 0.90 -8.56 8.86
CA ASP A 133 0.40 -9.65 8.04
C ASP A 133 1.15 -9.75 6.71
N ALA A 134 1.42 -8.61 6.04
CA ALA A 134 2.19 -8.58 4.80
C ALA A 134 3.62 -9.08 5.03
N ARG A 135 4.27 -8.61 6.10
CA ARG A 135 5.61 -9.07 6.49
C ARG A 135 5.65 -10.58 6.72
N ARG A 136 4.63 -11.16 7.38
CA ARG A 136 4.55 -12.62 7.58
C ARG A 136 4.39 -13.37 6.25
N ILE A 137 3.69 -12.81 5.29
CA ILE A 137 3.50 -13.41 3.96
C ILE A 137 4.81 -13.35 3.15
N LEU A 138 5.48 -12.19 3.14
CA LEU A 138 6.62 -11.90 2.28
C LEU A 138 7.95 -12.42 2.84
N VAL A 139 8.11 -12.38 4.17
CA VAL A 139 9.34 -12.78 4.89
C VAL A 139 9.17 -14.14 5.58
N GLY A 140 7.95 -14.69 5.58
CA GLY A 140 7.58 -15.94 6.26
C GLY A 140 8.46 -17.13 5.88
N ARG A 141 9.09 -17.70 6.92
CA ARG A 141 10.07 -18.81 6.98
C ARG A 141 10.29 -19.61 5.68
N ARG A 142 11.49 -19.47 5.10
CA ARG A 142 12.19 -20.65 4.57
C ARG A 142 12.19 -21.69 5.69
N GLY A 143 11.54 -22.82 5.45
CA GLY A 143 11.59 -23.98 6.34
C GLY A 143 13.03 -24.42 6.61
#